data_AF-A0A7V8NMS5-F1
#
_entry.id   AF-A0A7V8NMS5-F1
#
_cell.length_a   1.000
_cell.length_b   1.000
_cell.length_c   1.000
_cell.angle_alpha   90.00
_cell.angle_beta   90.00
_cell.angle_gamma   90.00
#
_symmetry.space_group_name_H-M   'P 1'
#
loop_
_entity.id
_entity.type
_entity.pdbx_description
1 polymer ?
#
loop_
_entity_poly.entity_id
_entity_poly.type
_entity_poly.pdbx_seq_one_letter_code
_entity_poly.pdbx_strand_id
1 'polypeptide(L)'
;LVLNIFEYVLNGVVYASQWDAFEKMIGRHMRPGAIPFFVVSTLVMGIGVVWLYAVARPRLGPGPKTATLTGFAFWLFGYAIPAANDVVAGLSPGRLTVAVTLVLLPGAILSSIGGAWLYSEVANP
;
A
#
# COMPACT_ATOMS: atom_id res chain seq x y z
N LEU A 1 -4.46 8.54 3.04
CA LEU A 1 -5.88 8.56 2.62
C LEU A 1 -6.11 7.85 1.29
N VAL A 2 -5.48 8.26 0.18
CA VAL A 2 -5.61 7.58 -1.13
C VAL A 2 -5.37 6.07 -1.00
N LEU A 3 -4.25 5.69 -0.40
CA LEU A 3 -3.89 4.29 -0.14
C LEU A 3 -4.94 3.52 0.70
N ASN A 4 -5.56 4.17 1.68
CA ASN A 4 -6.65 3.58 2.47
C ASN A 4 -7.90 3.31 1.63
N ILE A 5 -8.25 4.24 0.73
CA ILE A 5 -9.41 4.06 -0.16
C ILE A 5 -9.16 2.89 -1.09
N PHE A 6 -7.96 2.79 -1.67
CA PHE A 6 -7.59 1.65 -2.51
C PHE A 6 -7.68 0.32 -1.74
N GLU A 7 -7.09 0.25 -0.55
CA GLU A 7 -7.14 -0.95 0.30
C GLU A 7 -8.58 -1.35 0.65
N TYR A 8 -9.38 -0.39 1.11
CA TYR A 8 -10.77 -0.64 1.46
C TYR A 8 -11.60 -1.11 0.26
N VAL A 9 -11.48 -0.43 -0.88
CA VAL A 9 -12.26 -0.77 -2.07
C VAL A 9 -11.83 -2.14 -2.61
N LEU A 10 -10.52 -2.41 -2.72
CA LEU A 10 -10.07 -3.71 -3.20
C LEU A 10 -10.44 -4.84 -2.25
N ASN A 11 -10.03 -4.74 -0.99
CA ASN A 11 -10.10 -5.89 -0.09
C ASN A 11 -11.45 -5.99 0.62
N GLY A 12 -12.05 -4.85 0.97
CA GLY A 12 -13.33 -4.79 1.68
C GLY A 12 -14.57 -4.80 0.78
N VAL A 13 -14.43 -4.52 -0.52
CA VAL A 13 -15.58 -4.49 -1.45
C VAL A 13 -15.39 -5.44 -2.62
N VAL A 14 -14.35 -5.28 -3.43
CA VAL A 14 -14.17 -6.04 -4.69
C VAL A 14 -13.83 -7.50 -4.43
N TYR A 15 -12.91 -7.76 -3.50
CA TYR A 15 -12.36 -9.08 -3.22
C TYR A 15 -12.80 -9.66 -1.86
N ALA A 16 -13.72 -9.00 -1.16
CA ALA A 16 -14.17 -9.40 0.17
C ALA A 16 -14.65 -10.85 0.22
N SER A 17 -15.45 -11.28 -0.76
CA SER A 17 -15.96 -12.66 -0.83
C SER A 17 -14.86 -13.69 -1.10
N GLN A 18 -13.80 -13.31 -1.82
CA GLN A 18 -12.68 -14.20 -2.12
C GLN A 18 -11.76 -14.37 -0.91
N TRP A 19 -11.56 -13.30 -0.15
CA TRP A 19 -10.87 -13.34 1.14
C TRP A 19 -11.64 -14.18 2.17
N ASP A 20 -12.95 -13.97 2.30
CA ASP A 20 -13.80 -14.74 3.21
C ASP A 20 -13.82 -16.24 2.84
N ALA A 21 -13.89 -16.57 1.55
CA ALA A 21 -13.80 -17.94 1.08
C ALA A 21 -12.45 -18.59 1.42
N PHE A 22 -11.34 -17.86 1.26
CA PHE A 22 -10.01 -18.33 1.61
C PHE A 22 -9.87 -18.56 3.12
N GLU A 23 -10.30 -17.62 3.95
CA GLU A 23 -10.27 -17.73 5.41
C GLU A 23 -11.06 -18.96 5.89
N LYS A 24 -12.29 -19.15 5.37
CA LYS A 24 -13.11 -20.33 5.65
C LYS A 24 -12.44 -21.63 5.24
N MET A 25 -11.81 -21.68 4.07
CA MET A 25 -11.12 -22.88 3.57
C MET A 25 -9.98 -23.33 4.49
N ILE A 26 -9.29 -22.39 5.14
CA ILE A 26 -8.18 -22.69 6.06
C ILE A 26 -8.60 -22.70 7.53
N GLY A 27 -9.92 -22.69 7.81
CA GLY A 27 -10.47 -22.72 9.17
C GLY A 27 -10.12 -21.50 10.01
N ARG A 28 -9.85 -20.35 9.38
CA ARG A 28 -9.56 -19.08 10.07
C ARG A 28 -10.73 -18.11 9.90
N HIS A 29 -10.77 -17.15 10.80
CA HIS A 29 -11.67 -16.00 10.72
C HIS A 29 -10.91 -14.74 11.07
N MET A 30 -11.30 -13.64 10.43
CA MET A 30 -10.86 -12.31 10.80
C MET A 30 -11.04 -12.07 12.31
N ARG A 31 -9.96 -11.67 12.98
CA ARG A 31 -10.00 -11.37 14.42
C ARG A 31 -10.83 -10.10 14.68
N PRO A 32 -11.54 -10.02 15.82
CA PRO A 32 -12.13 -8.76 16.27
C PRO A 32 -11.06 -7.66 16.31
N GLY A 33 -11.34 -6.50 15.71
CA GLY A 33 -10.41 -5.36 15.66
C GLY A 33 -9.42 -5.34 14.47
N ALA A 34 -9.43 -6.34 13.59
CA ALA A 34 -8.56 -6.36 12.41
C ALA A 34 -8.82 -5.18 11.46
N ILE A 35 -10.08 -4.83 11.22
CA ILE A 35 -10.43 -3.72 10.31
C ILE A 35 -9.88 -2.37 10.80
N PRO A 36 -10.13 -1.92 12.06
CA PRO A 36 -9.49 -0.72 12.59
C PRO A 36 -7.97 -0.75 12.48
N PHE A 37 -7.35 -1.90 12.75
CA PHE A 37 -5.90 -2.05 12.60
C PHE A 37 -5.45 -1.83 11.15
N PHE A 38 -6.11 -2.44 10.16
CA PHE A 38 -5.76 -2.26 8.75
C PHE A 38 -5.88 -0.82 8.28
N VAL A 39 -6.90 -0.09 8.74
CA VAL A 39 -7.05 1.34 8.42
C VAL A 39 -5.89 2.15 8.99
N VAL A 40 -5.56 1.94 10.27
CA VAL A 40 -4.46 2.66 10.93
C VAL A 40 -3.12 2.29 10.30
N SER A 41 -2.84 1.02 10.06
CA SER A 41 -1.58 0.57 9.44
C SER A 41 -1.41 1.14 8.03
N THR A 42 -2.49 1.16 7.24
CA THR A 42 -2.47 1.74 5.88
C THR A 42 -2.29 3.25 5.92
N LEU A 43 -2.79 3.92 6.96
CA LEU A 43 -2.55 5.35 7.14
C LEU A 43 -1.08 5.63 7.43
N VAL A 44 -0.47 4.84 8.32
CA VAL A 44 0.98 4.91 8.62
C VAL A 44 1.81 4.63 7.37
N MET A 45 1.44 3.61 6.59
CA MET A 45 2.06 3.32 5.29
C MET A 45 1.96 4.51 4.33
N GLY A 46 0.79 5.14 4.24
CA GLY A 46 0.59 6.37 3.45
C GLY A 46 1.53 7.50 3.85
N ILE A 47 1.73 7.73 5.16
CA ILE A 47 2.71 8.70 5.67
C ILE A 47 4.13 8.28 5.28
N GLY A 48 4.46 7.00 5.40
CA GLY A 48 5.75 6.44 4.98
C GLY A 48 6.07 6.70 3.50
N VAL A 49 5.08 6.62 2.61
CA VAL A 49 5.26 6.95 1.18
C VAL A 49 5.67 8.41 0.99
N VAL A 50 4.99 9.34 1.68
CA VAL A 50 5.29 10.78 1.58
C VAL A 50 6.65 11.08 2.20
N TRP A 51 6.99 10.44 3.32
CA TRP A 51 8.30 10.54 3.94
C TRP A 51 9.41 10.04 3.00
N LEU A 52 9.20 8.93 2.29
CA LEU A 52 10.17 8.42 1.32
C LEU A 52 10.39 9.42 0.16
N TYR A 53 9.32 10.05 -0.33
CA TYR A 53 9.43 11.16 -1.29
C TYR A 53 10.26 12.32 -0.72
N ALA A 54 9.95 12.76 0.50
CA ALA A 54 10.66 13.86 1.16
C ALA A 54 12.16 13.57 1.31
N VAL A 55 12.54 12.35 1.69
CA VAL A 55 13.95 11.94 1.81
C VAL A 55 14.65 11.87 0.44
N ALA A 56 13.93 11.47 -0.61
CA ALA A 56 14.48 11.37 -1.96
C ALA A 56 14.61 12.73 -2.67
N ARG A 57 13.72 13.67 -2.35
CA ARG A 57 13.59 14.99 -3.00
C ARG A 57 14.90 15.79 -3.07
N PRO A 58 15.73 15.92 -2.02
CA PRO A 58 17.00 16.65 -2.10
C PRO A 58 18.01 16.09 -3.11
N ARG A 59 17.94 14.79 -3.41
CA ARG A 59 18.89 14.09 -4.30
C ARG A 59 18.37 13.95 -5.72
N LEU A 60 17.07 13.72 -5.88
CA LEU A 60 16.44 13.44 -7.17
C LEU A 60 15.68 14.63 -7.75
N GLY A 61 15.59 15.72 -6.98
CA GLY A 61 14.81 16.91 -7.32
C GLY A 61 13.32 16.76 -6.97
N PRO A 62 12.59 17.88 -6.91
CA PRO A 62 11.15 17.87 -6.69
C PRO A 62 10.38 17.37 -7.93
N GLY A 63 9.15 16.92 -7.71
CA GLY A 63 8.15 16.76 -8.76
C GLY A 63 7.70 15.33 -9.04
N PRO A 64 6.85 15.15 -10.07
CA PRO A 64 6.14 13.89 -10.33
C PRO A 64 7.07 12.70 -10.59
N LYS A 65 8.24 12.92 -11.21
CA LYS A 65 9.19 11.84 -11.49
C LYS A 65 9.72 11.20 -10.20
N THR A 66 10.14 12.03 -9.24
CA THR A 66 10.62 11.56 -7.93
C THR A 66 9.50 10.88 -7.16
N ALA A 67 8.29 11.46 -7.17
CA ALA A 67 7.12 10.88 -6.52
C ALA A 67 6.74 9.51 -7.10
N THR A 68 6.78 9.33 -8.43
CA THR A 68 6.52 8.04 -9.06
C THR A 68 7.58 7.01 -8.65
N LEU A 69 8.85 7.39 -8.62
CA LEU A 69 9.93 6.47 -8.23
C LEU A 69 9.78 6.04 -6.77
N THR A 70 9.48 6.97 -5.86
CA THR A 70 9.31 6.67 -4.43
C THR A 70 8.04 5.88 -4.16
N GLY A 71 6.95 6.17 -4.86
CA GLY A 71 5.72 5.37 -4.81
C GLY A 71 5.92 3.94 -5.34
N PHE A 72 6.68 3.78 -6.42
CA PHE A 72 7.06 2.46 -6.94
C PHE A 72 7.97 1.70 -5.96
N ALA A 73 8.99 2.35 -5.41
CA ALA A 73 9.87 1.74 -4.42
C ALA A 73 9.08 1.30 -3.18
N PHE A 74 8.18 2.15 -2.68
CA PHE A 74 7.29 1.80 -1.58
C PHE A 74 6.41 0.60 -1.92
N TRP A 75 5.80 0.57 -3.10
CA TRP A 75 5.03 -0.60 -3.55
C TRP A 75 5.87 -1.87 -3.59
N LEU A 76 7.09 -1.79 -4.13
CA LEU A 76 7.95 -2.95 -4.27
C LEU A 76 8.32 -3.55 -2.90
N PHE A 77 8.80 -2.71 -1.99
CA PHE A 77 9.28 -3.16 -0.67
C PHE A 77 8.15 -3.37 0.35
N GLY A 78 7.09 -2.58 0.28
CA GLY A 78 5.97 -2.61 1.23
C GLY A 78 4.83 -3.54 0.84
N TYR A 79 4.67 -3.87 -0.44
CA TYR A 79 3.61 -4.75 -0.94
C TYR A 79 4.13 -5.95 -1.71
N ALA A 80 4.85 -5.73 -2.81
CA ALA A 80 5.16 -6.80 -3.76
C ALA A 80 6.01 -7.92 -3.14
N ILE A 81 7.08 -7.56 -2.42
CA ILE A 81 7.95 -8.55 -1.76
C ILE A 81 7.22 -9.29 -0.63
N PRO A 82 6.57 -8.61 0.35
CA PRO A 82 5.79 -9.31 1.38
C PRO A 82 4.71 -10.22 0.81
N ALA A 83 3.96 -9.76 -0.19
CA ALA A 83 2.93 -10.55 -0.86
C ALA A 83 3.51 -11.81 -1.55
N ALA A 84 4.64 -11.67 -2.23
CA ALA A 84 5.33 -12.82 -2.84
C ALA A 84 5.77 -13.83 -1.78
N ASN A 85 6.34 -13.36 -0.66
CA ASN A 85 6.75 -14.21 0.46
C ASN A 85 5.56 -14.99 1.04
N ASP A 86 4.41 -14.33 1.25
CA ASP A 86 3.20 -14.98 1.76
C ASP A 86 2.66 -16.05 0.81
N VAL A 87 2.69 -15.79 -0.51
CA VAL A 87 2.24 -16.76 -1.50
C VAL A 87 3.16 -17.98 -1.54
N VAL A 88 4.49 -17.77 -1.54
CA VAL A 88 5.47 -18.87 -1.53
C VAL A 88 5.40 -19.68 -0.23
N ALA A 89 5.12 -19.03 0.89
CA ALA A 89 4.93 -19.69 2.19
C ALA A 89 3.57 -20.39 2.35
N GLY A 90 2.67 -20.30 1.35
CA GLY A 90 1.33 -20.89 1.42
C GLY A 90 0.40 -20.19 2.42
N LEU A 91 0.69 -18.95 2.79
CA LEU A 91 -0.08 -18.16 3.75
C LEU A 91 -1.24 -17.40 3.10
N SER A 92 -1.17 -17.18 1.78
CA SER A 92 -2.13 -16.38 1.02
C SER A 92 -2.47 -17.01 -0.34
N PRO A 93 -3.69 -16.79 -0.87
CA PRO A 93 -4.14 -17.38 -2.13
C PRO A 93 -3.47 -16.69 -3.32
N GLY A 94 -2.53 -17.40 -3.99
CA GLY A 94 -1.65 -16.85 -5.02
C GLY A 94 -2.30 -15.93 -6.05
N ARG A 95 -3.36 -16.40 -6.75
CA ARG A 95 -4.01 -15.60 -7.81
C ARG A 95 -4.66 -14.33 -7.27
N LEU A 96 -5.31 -14.41 -6.11
CA LEU A 96 -5.97 -13.26 -5.49
C LEU A 96 -4.91 -12.25 -4.99
N THR A 97 -3.89 -12.72 -4.28
CA THR A 97 -2.81 -11.88 -3.77
C THR A 97 -2.06 -11.15 -4.88
N VAL A 98 -1.74 -11.84 -5.99
CA VAL A 98 -1.10 -11.22 -7.15
C VAL A 98 -1.99 -10.15 -7.77
N ALA A 99 -3.29 -10.43 -7.95
CA ALA A 99 -4.23 -9.45 -8.51
C ALA A 99 -4.32 -8.19 -7.65
N VAL A 100 -4.52 -8.34 -6.33
CA VAL A 100 -4.57 -7.22 -5.38
C VAL A 100 -3.28 -6.41 -5.42
N THR A 101 -2.13 -7.08 -5.38
CA THR A 101 -0.81 -6.44 -5.37
C THR A 101 -0.58 -5.59 -6.62
N LEU A 102 -0.96 -6.09 -7.80
CA LEU A 102 -0.82 -5.34 -9.06
C LEU A 102 -1.71 -4.10 -9.09
N VAL A 103 -2.92 -4.16 -8.53
CA VAL A 103 -3.83 -3.01 -8.49
C VAL A 103 -3.43 -2.00 -7.40
N LEU A 104 -2.73 -2.42 -6.36
CA LEU A 104 -2.19 -1.49 -5.34
C LEU A 104 -1.02 -0.65 -5.86
N LEU A 105 -0.34 -1.05 -6.94
CA LEU A 105 0.74 -0.28 -7.55
C LEU A 105 0.32 1.15 -7.95
N PRO A 106 -0.72 1.37 -8.78
CA PRO A 106 -1.18 2.72 -9.08
C PRO A 106 -1.63 3.46 -7.82
N GLY A 107 -2.24 2.78 -6.84
CA GLY A 107 -2.61 3.38 -5.55
C GLY A 107 -1.42 3.94 -4.77
N ALA A 108 -0.31 3.22 -4.74
CA ALA A 108 0.94 3.66 -4.10
C ALA A 108 1.58 4.85 -4.83
N ILE A 109 1.63 4.81 -6.16
CA ILE A 109 2.14 5.92 -6.98
C ILE A 109 1.29 7.18 -6.79
N LEU A 110 -0.04 7.06 -6.90
CA LEU A 110 -0.95 8.19 -6.72
C LEU A 110 -0.90 8.76 -5.30
N SER A 111 -0.72 7.91 -4.29
CA SER A 111 -0.51 8.36 -2.91
C SER A 111 0.78 9.16 -2.76
N SER A 112 1.88 8.72 -3.40
CA SER A 112 3.13 9.46 -3.39
C SER A 112 3.01 10.79 -4.13
N ILE A 113 2.34 10.83 -5.27
CA ILE A 113 2.12 12.06 -6.05
C ILE A 113 1.25 13.05 -5.27
N GLY A 114 0.13 12.59 -4.72
CA GLY A 114 -0.75 13.43 -3.89
C GLY A 114 -0.04 13.97 -2.65
N GLY A 115 0.79 13.14 -1.99
CA GLY A 115 1.63 13.58 -0.88
C GLY A 115 2.69 14.60 -1.30
N ALA A 116 3.34 14.39 -2.45
CA ALA A 116 4.34 15.31 -3.00
C ALA A 116 3.77 16.70 -3.32
N TRP A 117 2.50 16.78 -3.72
CA TRP A 117 1.80 18.05 -3.97
C TRP A 117 1.50 18.82 -2.68
N LEU A 118 1.21 18.12 -1.60
CA LEU A 118 0.96 18.72 -0.28
C LEU A 118 2.26 19.01 0.47
N TYR A 119 3.36 18.34 0.12
CA TYR A 119 4.64 18.48 0.78
C TYR A 119 5.37 19.76 0.34
N SER A 120 5.64 20.63 1.31
CA SER A 120 6.49 21.80 1.16
C SER A 120 7.58 21.75 2.25
N GLU A 121 8.81 22.08 1.88
CA GLU A 121 9.86 22.32 2.87
C GLU A 121 9.74 23.75 3.41
N VAL A 122 9.98 23.93 4.71
CA VAL A 122 10.25 25.26 5.24
C VAL A 122 11.56 25.73 4.62
N ALA A 123 11.57 26.92 4.02
CA ALA A 123 12.78 27.49 3.46
C ALA A 123 13.87 27.50 4.54
N ASN A 124 14.98 26.81 4.27
CA ASN A 124 16.11 26.81 5.20
C ASN A 124 16.63 28.26 5.27
N PRO A 125 16.70 28.89 6.46
CA PRO A 125 17.20 30.25 6.61
C PRO A 125 18.67 30.39 6.19
#